data_AF-A0A8D8DIK9-F1
#
_entry.id   AF-A0A8D8DIK9-F1
#
_cell.length_a   1.000
_cell.length_b   1.000
_cell.length_c   1.000
_cell.angle_alpha   90.00
_cell.angle_beta   90.00
_cell.angle_gamma   90.00
#
_symmetry.space_group_name_H-M   'P 1'
#
loop_
_entity.id
_entity.type
_entity.pdbx_description
1 polymer ?
#
loop_
_entity_poly.entity_id
_entity_poly.type
_entity_poly.pdbx_seq_one_letter_code
_entity_poly.pdbx_strand_id
1 'polypeptide(L)'
;RSFRLVVAQQFRELARFLGYVTFDKEVSKFFLNVVRETIEYREKSGVSGKDFMDLMIKLKNTESIDDSEGGSLTFNEIAAQAVVFFAAGFETSATTMSYCLYELALNPALQDKARDEVTRVIRKHGTLNYEAAQEMQYVGACIDEALRKYPPGPSLSRAVTKNYKVPNTDTTLEKGTSVLIPVYAIHHDPEHFPDPERYDPDRFLLEQQATRNPYSYLPFGEGPRNCIGMRFGLTVARIGLAYVLKGFRISLSGRTPVPLELSRQKMILTIEGGLWLHLEKL
;
A
#
# COMPACT_ATOMS: atom_id res chain seq x y z
N ARG A 1 -5.02 -15.35 13.54
CA ARG A 1 -4.50 -13.98 13.78
C ARG A 1 -5.43 -12.91 13.21
N SER A 2 -5.86 -13.04 11.94
CA SER A 2 -6.78 -12.09 11.27
C SER A 2 -8.11 -11.88 11.98
N PHE A 3 -8.72 -12.93 12.54
CA PHE A 3 -9.96 -12.81 13.33
C PHE A 3 -9.82 -11.87 14.54
N ARG A 4 -8.68 -11.92 15.26
CA ARG A 4 -8.44 -11.03 16.41
C ARG A 4 -8.35 -9.56 15.98
N LEU A 5 -7.75 -9.29 14.82
CA LEU A 5 -7.67 -7.95 14.23
C LEU A 5 -9.05 -7.43 13.84
N VAL A 6 -9.88 -8.25 13.20
CA VAL A 6 -11.26 -7.88 12.84
C VAL A 6 -12.09 -7.57 14.09
N VAL A 7 -12.01 -8.41 15.13
CA VAL A 7 -12.71 -8.16 16.40
C VAL A 7 -12.21 -6.87 17.05
N ALA A 8 -10.89 -6.63 17.07
CA ALA A 8 -10.32 -5.40 17.61
C ALA A 8 -10.73 -4.14 16.85
N GLN A 9 -10.92 -4.23 15.53
CA GLN A 9 -11.30 -3.11 14.68
C GLN A 9 -12.80 -2.82 14.71
N GLN A 10 -13.65 -3.86 14.65
CA GLN A 10 -15.11 -3.71 14.54
C GLN A 10 -15.79 -3.66 15.92
N PHE A 11 -15.21 -4.28 16.95
CA PHE A 11 -15.78 -4.40 18.29
C PHE A 11 -14.80 -3.91 19.37
N ARG A 12 -14.39 -2.65 19.28
CA ARG A 12 -13.32 -2.07 20.11
C ARG A 12 -13.57 -2.22 21.62
N GLU A 13 -14.80 -2.03 22.08
CA GLU A 13 -15.15 -2.16 23.50
C GLU A 13 -15.03 -3.60 23.98
N LEU A 14 -15.55 -4.55 23.21
CA LEU A 14 -15.43 -5.98 23.50
C LEU A 14 -13.97 -6.43 23.50
N ALA A 15 -13.19 -5.96 22.52
CA ALA A 15 -11.77 -6.30 22.43
C ALA A 15 -10.98 -5.80 23.65
N ARG A 16 -11.27 -4.59 24.12
CA ARG A 16 -10.69 -4.02 25.35
C ARG A 16 -11.12 -4.79 26.59
N PHE A 17 -12.41 -5.09 26.72
CA PHE A 17 -12.95 -5.85 27.84
C PHE A 17 -12.29 -7.23 27.97
N LEU A 18 -12.07 -7.91 26.85
CA LEU A 18 -11.41 -9.23 26.80
C LEU A 18 -9.87 -9.16 26.88
N GLY A 19 -9.29 -7.96 27.02
CA GLY A 19 -7.84 -7.80 27.10
C GLY A 19 -7.11 -8.26 25.83
N TYR A 20 -7.74 -8.17 24.65
CA TYR A 20 -7.14 -8.62 23.41
C TYR A 20 -5.88 -7.81 23.07
N VAL A 21 -4.76 -8.53 22.93
CA VAL A 21 -3.52 -7.98 22.41
C VAL A 21 -3.33 -8.44 20.97
N THR A 22 -3.07 -7.49 20.08
CA THR A 22 -3.01 -7.72 18.63
C THR A 22 -1.71 -8.39 18.18
N PHE A 23 -0.61 -8.12 18.90
CA PHE A 23 0.72 -8.64 18.63
C PHE A 23 1.20 -9.55 19.75
N ASP A 24 1.94 -10.60 19.37
CA ASP A 24 2.58 -11.48 20.34
C ASP A 24 3.60 -10.70 21.18
N LYS A 25 3.78 -11.10 22.45
CA LYS A 25 4.64 -10.37 23.40
C LYS A 25 6.09 -10.30 22.92
N GLU A 26 6.59 -11.38 22.33
CA GLU A 26 7.96 -11.45 21.80
C GLU A 26 8.16 -10.50 20.62
N VAL A 27 7.19 -10.46 19.69
CA VAL A 27 7.20 -9.52 18.55
C VAL A 27 7.14 -8.08 19.04
N SER A 28 6.29 -7.80 20.03
CA SER A 28 6.18 -6.46 20.63
C SER A 28 7.49 -6.05 21.29
N LYS A 29 8.13 -6.96 22.06
CA LYS A 29 9.42 -6.71 22.71
C LYS A 29 10.53 -6.47 21.68
N PHE A 30 10.56 -7.25 20.61
CA PHE A 30 11.52 -7.07 19.52
C PHE A 30 11.42 -5.65 18.92
N PHE A 31 10.24 -5.22 18.49
CA PHE A 31 10.08 -3.91 17.87
C PHE A 31 10.36 -2.76 18.85
N LEU A 32 9.92 -2.87 20.11
CA LEU A 32 10.25 -1.88 21.14
C LEU A 32 11.78 -1.78 21.35
N ASN A 33 12.48 -2.90 21.38
CA ASN A 33 13.94 -2.90 21.52
C ASN A 33 14.63 -2.28 20.32
N VAL A 34 14.25 -2.64 19.08
CA VAL A 34 14.81 -2.06 17.86
C VAL A 34 14.64 -0.54 17.83
N VAL A 35 13.45 -0.03 18.18
CA VAL A 35 13.20 1.40 18.23
C VAL A 35 14.04 2.07 19.32
N ARG A 36 14.13 1.47 20.51
CA ARG A 36 14.94 1.98 21.62
C ARG A 36 16.41 2.07 21.25
N GLU A 37 16.99 0.99 20.75
CA GLU A 37 18.38 0.91 20.33
C GLU A 37 18.69 1.93 19.23
N THR A 38 17.76 2.11 18.28
CA THR A 38 17.91 3.11 17.21
C THR A 38 17.94 4.54 17.76
N ILE A 39 17.02 4.88 18.68
CA ILE A 39 16.97 6.21 19.31
C ILE A 39 18.26 6.45 20.11
N GLU A 40 18.62 5.52 21.00
CA GLU A 40 19.80 5.64 21.85
C GLU A 40 21.09 5.75 21.04
N TYR A 41 21.22 4.97 19.95
CA TYR A 41 22.37 5.04 19.07
C TYR A 41 22.49 6.41 18.39
N ARG A 42 21.38 6.93 17.82
CA ARG A 42 21.39 8.22 17.11
C ARG A 42 21.61 9.41 18.04
N GLU A 43 21.01 9.38 19.22
CA GLU A 43 21.23 10.42 20.24
C GLU A 43 22.67 10.44 20.75
N LYS A 44 23.31 9.28 20.95
CA LYS A 44 24.71 9.18 21.39
C LYS A 44 25.72 9.53 20.30
N SER A 45 25.46 9.12 19.06
CA SER A 45 26.40 9.27 17.94
C SER A 45 26.23 10.58 17.17
N GLY A 46 25.08 11.26 17.28
CA GLY A 46 24.74 12.43 16.48
C GLY A 46 24.44 12.10 15.00
N VAL A 47 24.32 10.82 14.63
CA VAL A 47 24.04 10.39 13.26
C VAL A 47 22.58 10.68 12.90
N SER A 48 22.37 11.34 11.75
CA SER A 48 21.06 11.60 11.14
C SER A 48 20.95 10.88 9.79
N GLY A 49 19.93 10.00 9.66
CA GLY A 49 19.62 9.24 8.46
C GLY A 49 18.71 9.95 7.45
N LYS A 50 18.12 11.11 7.82
CA LYS A 50 17.06 11.82 7.07
C LYS A 50 15.86 10.92 6.73
N ASP A 51 15.46 10.10 7.68
CA ASP A 51 14.40 9.11 7.54
C ASP A 51 13.24 9.36 8.53
N PHE A 52 12.28 8.45 8.54
CA PHE A 52 11.13 8.50 9.44
C PHE A 52 11.53 8.54 10.93
N MET A 53 12.57 7.80 11.33
CA MET A 53 13.02 7.77 12.72
C MET A 53 13.65 9.09 13.15
N ASP A 54 14.35 9.78 12.25
CA ASP A 54 14.86 11.12 12.53
C ASP A 54 13.73 12.12 12.77
N LEU A 55 12.64 12.04 12.00
CA LEU A 55 11.46 12.88 12.22
C LEU A 55 10.81 12.59 13.58
N MET A 56 10.69 11.31 13.96
CA MET A 56 10.14 10.91 15.26
C MET A 56 11.03 11.35 16.43
N ILE A 57 12.35 11.23 16.30
CA ILE A 57 13.31 11.69 17.33
C ILE A 57 13.25 13.21 17.46
N LYS A 58 13.10 13.95 16.36
CA LYS A 58 12.87 15.40 16.42
C LYS A 58 11.58 15.73 17.17
N LEU A 59 10.45 15.11 16.82
CA LEU A 59 9.17 15.27 17.54
C LEU A 59 9.20 14.83 19.01
N LYS A 60 10.10 13.91 19.38
CA LYS A 60 10.35 13.55 20.77
C LYS A 60 11.03 14.69 21.53
N ASN A 61 11.95 15.38 20.86
CA ASN A 61 12.87 16.33 21.47
C ASN A 61 12.42 17.78 21.30
N THR A 62 11.51 18.08 20.39
CA THR A 62 10.85 19.37 20.22
C THR A 62 9.35 19.25 20.51
N GLU A 63 8.77 20.25 21.16
CA GLU A 63 7.32 20.30 21.42
C GLU A 63 6.51 20.58 20.15
N SER A 64 7.14 20.83 19.00
CA SER A 64 6.44 20.96 17.71
C SER A 64 7.41 20.83 16.52
N ILE A 65 6.87 20.44 15.34
CA ILE A 65 7.55 20.58 14.03
C ILE A 65 6.99 21.79 13.24
N ASP A 66 5.84 22.32 13.65
CA ASP A 66 5.16 23.54 13.20
C ASP A 66 4.33 24.06 14.39
N ASP A 67 3.91 25.32 14.43
CA ASP A 67 3.10 25.98 15.51
C ASP A 67 1.76 25.29 15.90
N SER A 68 1.54 24.04 15.53
CA SER A 68 0.48 23.17 16.03
C SER A 68 0.72 22.73 17.48
N GLU A 69 -0.32 22.85 18.31
CA GLU A 69 -0.41 22.43 19.72
C GLU A 69 -0.30 20.89 19.91
N GLY A 70 0.83 20.29 19.55
CA GLY A 70 1.07 18.86 19.69
C GLY A 70 2.34 18.58 20.49
N GLY A 71 2.20 18.38 21.81
CA GLY A 71 3.34 18.15 22.70
C GLY A 71 4.23 16.96 22.30
N SER A 72 5.39 16.84 22.95
CA SER A 72 6.41 15.84 22.64
C SER A 72 5.88 14.39 22.63
N LEU A 73 6.29 13.60 21.63
CA LEU A 73 5.90 12.18 21.55
C LEU A 73 6.59 11.33 22.61
N THR A 74 5.82 10.44 23.25
CA THR A 74 6.37 9.41 24.13
C THR A 74 7.11 8.33 23.34
N PHE A 75 8.03 7.62 24.00
CA PHE A 75 8.71 6.47 23.41
C PHE A 75 7.73 5.42 22.84
N ASN A 76 6.65 5.12 23.57
CA ASN A 76 5.66 4.14 23.14
C ASN A 76 4.89 4.60 21.90
N GLU A 77 4.60 5.89 21.77
CA GLU A 77 3.97 6.45 20.57
C GLU A 77 4.90 6.37 19.36
N ILE A 78 6.17 6.73 19.53
CA ILE A 78 7.19 6.62 18.47
C ILE A 78 7.32 5.17 18.01
N ALA A 79 7.43 4.23 18.96
CA ALA A 79 7.54 2.81 18.63
C ALA A 79 6.29 2.29 17.93
N ALA A 80 5.10 2.70 18.38
CA ALA A 80 3.84 2.33 17.74
C ALA A 80 3.76 2.88 16.30
N GLN A 81 4.14 4.14 16.07
CA GLN A 81 4.17 4.74 14.73
C GLN A 81 5.17 4.03 13.82
N ALA A 82 6.38 3.74 14.29
CA ALA A 82 7.40 3.03 13.51
C ALA A 82 6.91 1.65 13.05
N VAL A 83 6.27 0.89 13.95
CA VAL A 83 5.71 -0.44 13.62
C VAL A 83 4.58 -0.33 12.60
N VAL A 84 3.67 0.63 12.77
CA VAL A 84 2.55 0.84 11.85
C VAL A 84 3.05 1.22 10.45
N PHE A 85 3.99 2.17 10.34
CA PHE A 85 4.56 2.57 9.06
C PHE A 85 5.31 1.42 8.37
N PHE A 86 6.09 0.64 9.12
CA PHE A 86 6.77 -0.53 8.58
C PHE A 86 5.77 -1.56 8.04
N ALA A 87 4.80 -1.98 8.86
CA ALA A 87 3.85 -3.02 8.47
C ALA A 87 2.93 -2.57 7.31
N ALA A 88 2.40 -1.35 7.38
CA ALA A 88 1.51 -0.81 6.37
C ALA A 88 2.24 -0.54 5.04
N GLY A 89 3.49 -0.08 5.09
CA GLY A 89 4.29 0.23 3.90
C GLY A 89 4.88 -1.00 3.21
N PHE A 90 5.34 -1.99 3.99
CA PHE A 90 6.01 -3.18 3.44
C PHE A 90 5.03 -4.12 2.73
N GLU A 91 4.03 -4.64 3.44
CA GLU A 91 3.18 -5.72 2.94
C GLU A 91 2.34 -5.27 1.72
N THR A 92 1.81 -4.05 1.76
CA THR A 92 1.01 -3.50 0.66
C THR A 92 1.84 -3.31 -0.60
N SER A 93 3.01 -2.68 -0.48
CA SER A 93 3.88 -2.37 -1.63
C SER A 93 4.46 -3.64 -2.24
N ALA A 94 4.89 -4.62 -1.42
CA ALA A 94 5.36 -5.91 -1.89
C ALA A 94 4.28 -6.70 -2.62
N THR A 95 3.04 -6.67 -2.11
CA THR A 95 1.88 -7.31 -2.74
C THR A 95 1.57 -6.68 -4.09
N THR A 96 1.53 -5.34 -4.18
CA THR A 96 1.31 -4.62 -5.44
C THR A 96 2.38 -4.94 -6.49
N MET A 97 3.66 -4.92 -6.10
CA MET A 97 4.74 -5.29 -7.01
C MET A 97 4.60 -6.74 -7.48
N SER A 98 4.22 -7.66 -6.59
CA SER A 98 4.02 -9.08 -6.94
C SER A 98 2.94 -9.25 -8.01
N TYR A 99 1.77 -8.61 -7.85
CA TYR A 99 0.71 -8.68 -8.87
C TYR A 99 1.12 -8.02 -10.18
N CYS A 100 1.80 -6.87 -10.13
CA CYS A 100 2.31 -6.23 -11.34
C CYS A 100 3.29 -7.14 -12.08
N LEU A 101 4.21 -7.80 -11.36
CA LEU A 101 5.16 -8.74 -11.96
C LEU A 101 4.46 -9.99 -12.53
N TYR A 102 3.44 -10.51 -11.85
CA TYR A 102 2.62 -11.62 -12.34
C TYR A 102 1.93 -11.25 -13.67
N GLU A 103 1.28 -10.10 -13.74
CA GLU A 103 0.60 -9.65 -14.94
C GLU A 103 1.57 -9.37 -16.08
N LEU A 104 2.73 -8.76 -15.82
CA LEU A 104 3.76 -8.56 -16.83
C LEU A 104 4.40 -9.89 -17.28
N ALA A 105 4.47 -10.91 -16.43
CA ALA A 105 4.94 -12.23 -16.82
C ALA A 105 3.95 -12.96 -17.74
N LEU A 106 2.64 -12.72 -17.56
CA LEU A 106 1.58 -13.22 -18.45
C LEU A 106 1.49 -12.45 -19.77
N ASN A 107 1.93 -11.19 -19.80
CA ASN A 107 1.77 -10.29 -20.92
C ASN A 107 3.14 -9.77 -21.43
N PRO A 108 3.91 -10.57 -22.19
CA PRO A 108 5.26 -10.20 -22.65
C PRO A 108 5.32 -8.87 -23.41
N ALA A 109 4.29 -8.54 -24.21
CA ALA A 109 4.24 -7.27 -24.93
C ALA A 109 4.16 -6.05 -24.00
N LEU A 110 3.39 -6.15 -22.90
CA LEU A 110 3.32 -5.09 -21.89
C LEU A 110 4.63 -5.00 -21.10
N GLN A 111 5.25 -6.15 -20.82
CA GLN A 111 6.57 -6.22 -20.17
C GLN A 111 7.66 -5.52 -21.01
N ASP A 112 7.69 -5.78 -22.32
CA ASP A 112 8.64 -5.18 -23.24
C ASP A 112 8.39 -3.66 -23.37
N LYS A 113 7.12 -3.22 -23.48
CA LYS A 113 6.76 -1.79 -23.47
C LYS A 113 7.22 -1.07 -22.19
N ALA A 114 7.02 -1.68 -21.02
CA ALA A 114 7.49 -1.13 -19.73
C ALA A 114 9.02 -1.12 -19.62
N ARG A 115 9.69 -2.18 -20.10
CA ARG A 115 11.16 -2.27 -20.13
C ARG A 115 11.78 -1.21 -21.04
N ASP A 116 11.18 -0.95 -22.20
CA ASP A 116 11.65 0.06 -23.14
C ASP A 116 11.58 1.47 -22.51
N GLU A 117 10.49 1.77 -21.79
CA GLU A 117 10.39 3.00 -21.01
C GLU A 117 11.50 3.10 -19.96
N VAL A 118 11.67 2.07 -19.13
CA VAL A 118 12.71 2.03 -18.09
C VAL A 118 14.09 2.27 -18.69
N THR A 119 14.42 1.58 -19.77
CA THR A 119 15.73 1.68 -20.44
C THR A 119 15.95 3.07 -21.01
N ARG A 120 14.94 3.65 -21.67
CA ARG A 120 14.98 5.00 -22.23
C ARG A 120 15.16 6.06 -21.15
N VAL A 121 14.37 5.99 -20.07
CA VAL A 121 14.38 6.97 -18.99
C VAL A 121 15.70 6.91 -18.21
N ILE A 122 16.19 5.72 -17.87
CA ILE A 122 17.50 5.58 -17.21
C ILE A 122 18.63 6.11 -18.09
N ARG A 123 18.60 5.86 -19.42
CA ARG A 123 19.59 6.42 -20.34
C ARG A 123 19.56 7.94 -20.37
N LYS A 124 18.37 8.55 -20.35
CA LYS A 124 18.19 10.01 -20.33
C LYS A 124 18.78 10.65 -19.05
N HIS A 125 18.55 10.04 -17.89
CA HIS A 125 19.01 10.55 -16.59
C HIS A 125 20.40 10.06 -16.19
N GLY A 126 20.99 9.13 -16.95
CA GLY A 126 22.26 8.46 -16.65
C GLY A 126 22.19 7.41 -15.53
N THR A 127 21.22 7.52 -14.62
CA THR A 127 20.99 6.60 -13.51
C THR A 127 19.51 6.55 -13.12
N LEU A 128 19.14 5.60 -12.27
CA LEU A 128 17.81 5.57 -11.64
C LEU A 128 17.82 6.47 -10.39
N ASN A 129 17.52 7.76 -10.58
CA ASN A 129 17.29 8.74 -9.52
C ASN A 129 15.78 8.98 -9.31
N TYR A 130 15.42 9.93 -8.44
CA TYR A 130 14.03 10.24 -8.13
C TYR A 130 13.28 10.75 -9.38
N GLU A 131 13.90 11.65 -10.13
CA GLU A 131 13.33 12.26 -11.34
C GLU A 131 13.08 11.20 -12.42
N ALA A 132 14.02 10.28 -12.63
CA ALA A 132 13.87 9.13 -13.51
C ALA A 132 12.68 8.27 -13.09
N ALA A 133 12.55 7.95 -11.80
CA ALA A 133 11.44 7.14 -11.31
C ALA A 133 10.07 7.83 -11.51
N GLN A 134 10.00 9.16 -11.40
CA GLN A 134 8.76 9.90 -11.66
C GLN A 134 8.44 10.04 -13.17
N GLU A 135 9.44 9.97 -14.06
CA GLU A 135 9.25 10.02 -15.51
C GLU A 135 8.76 8.69 -16.11
N MET A 136 8.82 7.58 -15.36
CA MET A 136 8.33 6.26 -15.81
C MET A 136 6.80 6.14 -15.71
N GLN A 137 6.10 6.87 -16.60
CA GLN A 137 4.65 6.96 -16.61
C GLN A 137 3.98 5.62 -16.89
N TYR A 138 4.51 4.83 -17.82
CA TYR A 138 3.93 3.54 -18.18
C TYR A 138 4.15 2.48 -17.10
N VAL A 139 5.31 2.45 -16.43
CA VAL A 139 5.50 1.64 -15.21
C VAL A 139 4.52 2.08 -14.12
N GLY A 140 4.30 3.39 -13.98
CA GLY A 140 3.25 3.94 -13.10
C GLY A 140 1.86 3.38 -13.44
N ALA A 141 1.49 3.40 -14.72
CA ALA A 141 0.22 2.88 -15.20
C ALA A 141 0.07 1.36 -14.98
N CYS A 142 1.16 0.59 -15.08
CA CYS A 142 1.17 -0.84 -14.74
C CYS A 142 0.90 -1.07 -13.25
N ILE A 143 1.50 -0.25 -12.38
CA ILE A 143 1.25 -0.30 -10.93
C ILE A 143 -0.21 0.04 -10.64
N ASP A 144 -0.75 1.08 -11.27
CA ASP A 144 -2.12 1.52 -11.04
C ASP A 144 -3.14 0.48 -11.51
N GLU A 145 -2.92 -0.16 -12.66
CA GLU A 145 -3.78 -1.26 -13.11
C GLU A 145 -3.66 -2.50 -12.20
N ALA A 146 -2.47 -2.78 -11.65
CA ALA A 146 -2.31 -3.84 -10.67
C ALA A 146 -3.04 -3.53 -9.36
N LEU A 147 -3.02 -2.26 -8.92
CA LEU A 147 -3.77 -1.79 -7.76
C LEU A 147 -5.29 -1.81 -7.98
N ARG A 148 -5.75 -1.57 -9.21
CA ARG A 148 -7.17 -1.71 -9.58
C ARG A 148 -7.59 -3.18 -9.52
N LYS A 149 -6.88 -4.06 -10.21
CA LYS A 149 -7.26 -5.47 -10.33
C LYS A 149 -7.02 -6.24 -9.03
N TYR A 150 -6.03 -5.84 -8.23
CA TYR A 150 -5.64 -6.54 -7.01
C TYR A 150 -5.37 -5.55 -5.86
N PRO A 151 -6.38 -4.80 -5.37
CA PRO A 151 -6.20 -3.83 -4.31
C PRO A 151 -5.78 -4.53 -3.01
N PRO A 152 -4.58 -4.23 -2.43
CA PRO A 152 -4.15 -4.87 -1.19
C PRO A 152 -5.15 -4.67 -0.04
N GLY A 153 -5.84 -3.53 -0.02
CA GLY A 153 -7.01 -3.29 0.83
C GLY A 153 -8.32 -3.47 0.04
N PRO A 154 -8.91 -4.67 0.00
CA PRO A 154 -10.07 -4.95 -0.85
C PRO A 154 -11.38 -4.32 -0.33
N SER A 155 -11.38 -3.79 0.88
CA SER A 155 -12.51 -3.06 1.45
C SER A 155 -12.07 -2.01 2.47
N LEU A 156 -12.90 -1.00 2.69
CA LEU A 156 -12.71 0.02 3.72
C LEU A 156 -13.91 0.01 4.67
N SER A 157 -13.68 0.15 5.97
CA SER A 157 -14.76 0.22 6.96
C SER A 157 -14.86 1.59 7.63
N ARG A 158 -16.07 2.01 7.98
CA ARG A 158 -16.37 3.19 8.80
C ARG A 158 -17.43 2.84 9.84
N ALA A 159 -17.37 3.47 11.00
CA ALA A 159 -18.44 3.42 11.99
C ALA A 159 -19.19 4.76 11.99
N VAL A 160 -20.52 4.71 11.92
CA VAL A 160 -21.37 5.89 11.93
C VAL A 160 -21.42 6.46 13.34
N THR A 161 -20.88 7.65 13.55
CA THR A 161 -20.77 8.27 14.89
C THR A 161 -21.99 9.10 15.28
N LYS A 162 -22.80 9.49 14.30
CA LYS A 162 -24.06 10.24 14.42
C LYS A 162 -24.98 9.85 13.27
N ASN A 163 -26.31 9.90 13.48
CA ASN A 163 -27.27 9.64 12.42
C ASN A 163 -26.95 10.51 11.20
N TYR A 164 -26.89 9.91 10.02
CA TYR A 164 -26.49 10.56 8.79
C TYR A 164 -27.48 10.26 7.66
N LYS A 165 -28.22 11.26 7.21
CA LYS A 165 -29.07 11.18 6.03
C LYS A 165 -28.19 11.13 4.79
N VAL A 166 -28.25 10.05 4.02
CA VAL A 166 -27.47 9.92 2.79
C VAL A 166 -28.05 10.89 1.76
N PRO A 167 -27.25 11.81 1.20
CA PRO A 167 -27.74 12.80 0.25
C PRO A 167 -28.48 12.15 -0.92
N ASN A 168 -29.55 12.79 -1.40
CA ASN A 168 -30.35 12.35 -2.56
C ASN A 168 -31.01 10.96 -2.41
N THR A 169 -31.15 10.46 -1.18
CA THR A 169 -31.86 9.20 -0.91
C THR A 169 -32.78 9.37 0.30
N ASP A 170 -33.70 8.42 0.50
CA ASP A 170 -34.49 8.37 1.72
C ASP A 170 -33.80 7.68 2.91
N THR A 171 -32.60 7.13 2.69
CA THR A 171 -31.88 6.33 3.67
C THR A 171 -31.18 7.19 4.74
N THR A 172 -31.34 6.81 6.01
CA THR A 172 -30.57 7.33 7.13
C THR A 172 -29.68 6.23 7.68
N LEU A 173 -28.37 6.47 7.75
CA LEU A 173 -27.43 5.62 8.46
C LEU A 173 -27.51 5.94 9.94
N GLU A 174 -27.90 4.97 10.76
CA GLU A 174 -28.04 5.15 12.20
C GLU A 174 -26.69 5.11 12.91
N LYS A 175 -26.55 5.89 13.99
CA LYS A 175 -25.38 5.85 14.87
C LYS A 175 -25.11 4.41 15.34
N GLY A 176 -23.85 3.99 15.25
CA GLY A 176 -23.40 2.64 15.57
C GLY A 176 -23.38 1.69 14.38
N THR A 177 -24.01 2.05 13.25
CA THR A 177 -23.96 1.25 12.03
C THR A 177 -22.54 1.20 11.47
N SER A 178 -22.08 0.01 11.09
CA SER A 178 -20.83 -0.17 10.34
C SER A 178 -21.10 -0.10 8.85
N VAL A 179 -20.32 0.72 8.14
CA VAL A 179 -20.37 0.89 6.68
C VAL A 179 -19.13 0.24 6.08
N LEU A 180 -19.34 -0.63 5.11
CA LEU A 180 -18.28 -1.27 4.33
C LEU A 180 -18.31 -0.72 2.90
N ILE A 181 -17.18 -0.22 2.43
CA ILE A 181 -16.97 0.22 1.04
C ILE A 181 -16.24 -0.92 0.32
N PRO A 182 -16.88 -1.60 -0.65
CA PRO A 182 -16.31 -2.79 -1.29
C PRO A 182 -15.37 -2.40 -2.44
N VAL A 183 -14.16 -1.94 -2.11
CA VAL A 183 -13.15 -1.46 -3.07
C VAL A 183 -12.91 -2.45 -4.21
N TYR A 184 -12.70 -3.73 -3.89
CA TYR A 184 -12.48 -4.77 -4.90
C TYR A 184 -13.65 -4.87 -5.88
N ALA A 185 -14.89 -4.85 -5.39
CA ALA A 185 -16.07 -4.96 -6.24
C ALA A 185 -16.23 -3.73 -7.14
N ILE A 186 -16.03 -2.52 -6.61
CA ILE A 186 -16.06 -1.26 -7.38
C ILE A 186 -15.01 -1.30 -8.50
N HIS A 187 -13.81 -1.83 -8.21
CA HIS A 187 -12.72 -1.91 -9.18
C HIS A 187 -12.94 -2.97 -10.27
N HIS A 188 -13.85 -3.91 -10.05
CA HIS A 188 -14.25 -4.93 -11.02
C HIS A 188 -15.64 -4.68 -11.61
N ASP A 189 -16.22 -3.50 -11.36
CA ASP A 189 -17.50 -3.13 -11.95
C ASP A 189 -17.29 -2.71 -13.42
N PRO A 190 -17.88 -3.42 -14.40
CA PRO A 190 -17.74 -3.07 -15.82
C PRO A 190 -18.33 -1.70 -16.19
N GLU A 191 -19.21 -1.11 -15.36
CA GLU A 191 -19.70 0.26 -15.54
C GLU A 191 -18.56 1.28 -15.37
N HIS A 192 -17.59 0.98 -14.51
CA HIS A 192 -16.44 1.85 -14.23
C HIS A 192 -15.17 1.42 -14.96
N PHE A 193 -15.01 0.11 -15.19
CA PHE A 193 -13.85 -0.50 -15.83
C PHE A 193 -14.29 -1.55 -16.84
N PRO A 194 -14.56 -1.15 -18.11
CA PRO A 194 -14.99 -2.09 -19.16
C PRO A 194 -13.98 -3.22 -19.33
N ASP A 195 -14.40 -4.48 -19.47
CA ASP A 195 -13.51 -5.67 -19.42
C ASP A 195 -12.64 -5.72 -18.14
N PRO A 196 -13.25 -5.76 -16.94
CA PRO A 196 -12.55 -5.55 -15.67
C PRO A 196 -11.50 -6.63 -15.35
N GLU A 197 -11.63 -7.83 -15.92
CA GLU A 197 -10.67 -8.93 -15.75
C GLU A 197 -9.42 -8.76 -16.63
N ARG A 198 -9.48 -7.94 -17.68
CA ARG A 198 -8.33 -7.68 -18.56
C ARG A 198 -7.37 -6.71 -17.88
N TYR A 199 -6.12 -7.13 -17.72
CA TYR A 199 -5.04 -6.25 -17.28
C TYR A 199 -4.65 -5.31 -18.42
N ASP A 200 -5.00 -4.03 -18.27
CA ASP A 200 -4.78 -3.00 -19.28
C ASP A 200 -4.22 -1.71 -18.66
N PRO A 201 -2.89 -1.55 -18.61
CA PRO A 201 -2.25 -0.33 -18.11
C PRO A 201 -2.66 0.94 -18.85
N ASP A 202 -3.09 0.86 -20.11
CA ASP A 202 -3.40 2.06 -20.89
C ASP A 202 -4.63 2.82 -20.32
N ARG A 203 -5.46 2.15 -19.49
CA ARG A 203 -6.53 2.76 -18.66
C ARG A 203 -6.04 3.88 -17.75
N PHE A 204 -4.78 3.84 -17.37
CA PHE A 204 -4.17 4.79 -16.44
C PHE A 204 -3.27 5.80 -17.14
N LEU A 205 -3.37 5.94 -18.47
CA LEU A 205 -2.81 7.09 -19.17
C LEU A 205 -3.74 8.31 -19.00
N LEU A 206 -3.16 9.51 -18.99
CA LEU A 206 -3.82 10.76 -18.58
C LEU A 206 -5.21 10.99 -19.20
N GLU A 207 -5.34 10.70 -20.49
CA GLU A 207 -6.60 10.91 -21.25
C GLU A 207 -7.75 10.03 -20.73
N GLN A 208 -7.47 8.78 -20.36
CA GLN A 208 -8.48 7.82 -19.89
C GLN A 208 -8.79 7.96 -18.39
N GLN A 209 -7.88 8.54 -17.62
CA GLN A 209 -8.13 8.84 -16.21
C GLN A 209 -9.13 10.00 -16.03
N ALA A 210 -9.04 11.01 -16.89
CA ALA A 210 -9.80 12.26 -16.74
C ALA A 210 -11.33 12.08 -16.82
N THR A 211 -11.81 11.03 -17.49
CA THR A 211 -13.25 10.76 -17.66
C THR A 211 -13.83 9.84 -16.59
N ARG A 212 -13.00 9.29 -15.69
CA ARG A 212 -13.43 8.32 -14.68
C ARG A 212 -14.03 9.03 -13.48
N ASN A 213 -15.08 8.46 -12.90
CA ASN A 213 -15.56 8.90 -11.59
C ASN A 213 -14.41 8.78 -10.56
N PRO A 214 -14.04 9.87 -9.86
CA PRO A 214 -12.91 9.87 -8.93
C PRO A 214 -13.09 8.88 -7.77
N TYR A 215 -14.32 8.49 -7.45
CA TYR A 215 -14.63 7.53 -6.39
C TYR A 215 -14.70 6.07 -6.86
N SER A 216 -14.39 5.79 -8.13
CA SER A 216 -14.35 4.42 -8.66
C SER A 216 -12.94 3.79 -8.59
N TYR A 217 -11.88 4.58 -8.42
CA TYR A 217 -10.51 4.09 -8.22
C TYR A 217 -10.00 4.51 -6.84
N LEU A 218 -9.98 3.56 -5.90
CA LEU A 218 -9.80 3.77 -4.45
C LEU A 218 -8.70 2.89 -3.81
N PRO A 219 -7.57 2.58 -4.48
CA PRO A 219 -6.55 1.68 -3.91
C PRO A 219 -5.87 2.26 -2.66
N PHE A 220 -5.89 3.58 -2.51
CA PHE A 220 -5.35 4.31 -1.36
C PHE A 220 -6.47 4.90 -0.48
N GLY A 221 -7.73 4.54 -0.73
CA GLY A 221 -8.90 5.23 -0.18
C GLY A 221 -9.03 6.67 -0.66
N GLU A 222 -9.92 7.43 -0.03
CA GLU A 222 -10.19 8.82 -0.40
C GLU A 222 -10.58 9.66 0.83
N GLY A 223 -10.46 10.98 0.72
CA GLY A 223 -10.82 11.95 1.76
C GLY A 223 -9.77 12.06 2.88
N PRO A 224 -10.13 12.59 4.06
CA PRO A 224 -9.17 12.91 5.14
C PRO A 224 -8.52 11.69 5.80
N ARG A 225 -8.92 10.48 5.39
CA ARG A 225 -8.37 9.21 5.86
C ARG A 225 -7.79 8.38 4.69
N ASN A 226 -7.43 9.05 3.59
CA ASN A 226 -6.67 8.41 2.52
C ASN A 226 -5.26 8.03 3.01
N CYS A 227 -4.58 7.18 2.23
CA CYS A 227 -3.27 6.67 2.59
C CYS A 227 -2.21 7.78 2.58
N ILE A 228 -1.69 8.14 3.75
CA ILE A 228 -0.56 9.06 3.89
C ILE A 228 0.72 8.55 3.20
N GLY A 229 0.85 7.23 3.05
CA GLY A 229 1.99 6.58 2.41
C GLY A 229 1.93 6.50 0.88
N MET A 230 0.88 7.01 0.23
CA MET A 230 0.65 6.83 -1.22
C MET A 230 1.87 7.21 -2.08
N ARG A 231 2.42 8.41 -1.88
CA ARG A 231 3.57 8.90 -2.67
C ARG A 231 4.82 8.03 -2.46
N PHE A 232 5.07 7.62 -1.22
CA PHE A 232 6.20 6.77 -0.87
C PHE A 232 6.04 5.37 -1.49
N GLY A 233 4.88 4.73 -1.30
CA GLY A 233 4.59 3.39 -1.81
C GLY A 233 4.69 3.32 -3.34
N LEU A 234 4.09 4.27 -4.05
CA LEU A 234 4.19 4.33 -5.51
C LEU A 234 5.64 4.54 -5.98
N THR A 235 6.41 5.37 -5.29
CA THR A 235 7.83 5.60 -5.63
C THR A 235 8.68 4.33 -5.41
N VAL A 236 8.50 3.66 -4.27
CA VAL A 236 9.19 2.39 -3.97
C VAL A 236 8.82 1.31 -4.98
N ALA A 237 7.54 1.18 -5.31
CA ALA A 237 7.06 0.21 -6.30
C ALA A 237 7.66 0.49 -7.69
N ARG A 238 7.67 1.75 -8.14
CA ARG A 238 8.30 2.15 -9.42
C ARG A 238 9.79 1.80 -9.46
N ILE A 239 10.53 2.14 -8.41
CA ILE A 239 11.97 1.85 -8.34
C ILE A 239 12.23 0.34 -8.34
N GLY A 240 11.49 -0.42 -7.54
CA GLY A 240 11.61 -1.88 -7.46
C GLY A 240 11.35 -2.54 -8.81
N LEU A 241 10.23 -2.20 -9.45
CA LEU A 241 9.89 -2.71 -10.77
C LEU A 241 10.89 -2.29 -11.84
N ALA A 242 11.36 -1.05 -11.82
CA ALA A 242 12.38 -0.57 -12.76
C ALA A 242 13.68 -1.38 -12.66
N TYR A 243 14.14 -1.73 -11.45
CA TYR A 243 15.32 -2.59 -11.31
C TYR A 243 15.12 -3.99 -11.88
N VAL A 244 13.96 -4.61 -11.61
CA VAL A 244 13.65 -5.94 -12.15
C VAL A 244 13.53 -5.90 -13.68
N LEU A 245 12.76 -4.94 -14.22
CA LEU A 245 12.57 -4.75 -15.66
C LEU A 245 13.84 -4.28 -16.37
N LYS A 246 14.80 -3.66 -15.69
CA LYS A 246 16.09 -3.33 -16.31
C LYS A 246 16.95 -4.59 -16.49
N GLY A 247 16.94 -5.49 -15.52
CA GLY A 247 17.89 -6.60 -15.44
C GLY A 247 17.38 -7.94 -15.97
N PHE A 248 16.07 -8.16 -16.02
CA PHE A 248 15.51 -9.50 -16.18
C PHE A 248 14.28 -9.56 -17.09
N ARG A 249 14.23 -10.55 -17.98
CA ARG A 249 12.99 -11.05 -18.59
C ARG A 249 12.28 -11.96 -17.59
N ILE A 250 10.96 -11.79 -17.48
CA ILE A 250 10.16 -12.42 -16.43
C ILE A 250 9.15 -13.35 -17.08
N SER A 251 9.06 -14.58 -16.58
CA SER A 251 8.05 -15.55 -16.98
C SER A 251 7.50 -16.28 -15.75
N LEU A 252 6.33 -16.88 -15.89
CA LEU A 252 5.76 -17.67 -14.79
C LEU A 252 6.56 -18.95 -14.57
N SER A 253 6.77 -19.29 -13.30
CA SER A 253 7.18 -20.65 -12.95
C SER A 253 6.02 -21.60 -13.08
N GLY A 254 6.28 -22.87 -13.42
CA GLY A 254 5.27 -23.94 -13.37
C GLY A 254 4.67 -24.18 -11.97
N ARG A 255 5.21 -23.54 -10.94
CA ARG A 255 4.69 -23.52 -9.57
C ARG A 255 3.63 -22.44 -9.32
N THR A 256 3.47 -21.48 -10.22
CA THR A 256 2.48 -20.40 -10.10
C THR A 256 1.19 -20.80 -10.83
N PRO A 257 0.06 -20.90 -10.12
CA PRO A 257 -1.21 -21.23 -10.76
C PRO A 257 -1.70 -20.09 -11.65
N VAL A 258 -2.41 -20.45 -12.72
CA VAL A 258 -3.09 -19.52 -13.63
C VAL A 258 -4.53 -20.00 -13.79
N PRO A 259 -5.54 -19.28 -13.29
CA PRO A 259 -5.45 -18.00 -12.56
C PRO A 259 -4.81 -18.13 -11.17
N LEU A 260 -4.33 -17.02 -10.61
CA LEU A 260 -3.83 -16.98 -9.22
C LEU A 260 -4.93 -17.34 -8.22
N GLU A 261 -4.52 -18.00 -7.15
CA GLU A 261 -5.36 -18.21 -5.98
C GLU A 261 -5.12 -17.10 -4.95
N LEU A 262 -6.18 -16.41 -4.55
CA LEU A 262 -6.12 -15.35 -3.55
C LEU A 262 -6.28 -15.95 -2.14
N SER A 263 -5.45 -15.49 -1.20
CA SER A 263 -5.53 -15.97 0.18
C SER A 263 -6.83 -15.53 0.84
N ARG A 264 -7.62 -16.50 1.33
CA ARG A 264 -8.89 -16.25 2.04
C ARG A 264 -8.73 -15.93 3.52
N GLN A 265 -7.53 -16.11 4.07
CA GLN A 265 -7.28 -16.01 5.52
C GLN A 265 -6.65 -14.68 5.95
N LYS A 266 -6.07 -13.93 5.01
CA LYS A 266 -5.36 -12.68 5.27
C LYS A 266 -6.28 -11.48 5.03
N MET A 267 -6.09 -10.41 5.79
CA MET A 267 -6.80 -9.14 5.57
C MET A 267 -6.34 -8.44 4.29
N ILE A 268 -5.05 -8.55 3.98
CA ILE A 268 -4.48 -8.03 2.75
C ILE A 268 -4.70 -9.06 1.65
N LEU A 269 -5.09 -8.59 0.47
CA LEU A 269 -5.36 -9.41 -0.70
C LEU A 269 -4.06 -9.97 -1.29
N THR A 270 -3.45 -10.94 -0.62
CA THR A 270 -2.18 -11.57 -1.05
C THR A 270 -2.43 -12.86 -1.83
N ILE A 271 -1.40 -13.33 -2.53
CA ILE A 271 -1.40 -14.58 -3.28
C ILE A 271 -1.23 -15.76 -2.31
N GLU A 272 -2.11 -16.76 -2.41
CA GLU A 272 -2.02 -18.01 -1.66
C GLU A 272 -0.75 -18.78 -2.08
N GLY A 273 0.05 -19.25 -1.12
CA GLY A 273 1.31 -19.92 -1.41
C GLY A 273 2.45 -19.03 -1.98
N GLY A 274 2.19 -17.73 -2.19
CA GLY A 274 3.15 -16.78 -2.75
C GLY A 274 3.29 -16.83 -4.27
N LEU A 275 4.18 -16.01 -4.83
CA LEU A 275 4.39 -15.89 -6.27
C LEU A 275 5.76 -16.46 -6.69
N TRP A 276 5.76 -17.38 -7.66
CA TRP A 276 6.97 -18.00 -8.19
C TRP A 276 7.20 -17.58 -9.66
N LEU A 277 8.27 -16.85 -9.91
CA LEU A 277 8.64 -16.36 -11.24
C LEU A 277 10.02 -16.89 -11.64
N HIS A 278 10.21 -17.08 -12.94
CA HIS A 278 11.54 -17.25 -13.53
C HIS A 278 12.06 -15.89 -13.99
N LEU A 279 13.25 -15.54 -13.52
CA LEU A 279 13.96 -14.33 -13.90
C LEU A 279 15.16 -14.74 -14.76
N GLU A 280 15.08 -14.45 -16.06
CA GLU A 280 16.16 -14.64 -17.01
C GLU A 280 16.92 -13.32 -17.14
N LYS A 281 18.23 -13.34 -16.87
CA LYS A 281 19.06 -12.13 -16.97
C LYS A 281 19.18 -11.69 -18.43
N LEU A 282 19.01 -10.38 -18.67
CA LEU A 282 19.25 -9.75 -19.97
C LEU A 282 20.72 -9.42 -20.22
#